data_AF-A0A7D7ZUN7-F1
#
_entry.id   AF-A0A7D7ZUN7-F1
#
_cell.length_a   1.000
_cell.length_b   1.000
_cell.length_c   1.000
_cell.angle_alpha   90.00
_cell.angle_beta   90.00
_cell.angle_gamma   90.00
#
_symmetry.space_group_name_H-M   'P 1'
#
loop_
_entity.id
_entity.type
_entity.pdbx_description
1 polymer ?
#
loop_
_entity_poly.entity_id
_entity_poly.type
_entity_poly.pdbx_seq_one_letter_code
_entity_poly.pdbx_strand_id
1 'polypeptide(L)'
;MNIMTKRILAFFVDNLIVVFIFSLLNSLFNLEYNTYDFEMFNNIWKVKVTPIILFYLIYFILSDLLNKGITLGKFLFRIKVNASEKKLIKRSIIKTLSYLILPITLIFWIVMNKLPQDYFLNIKTENIK
;
A
#
# COMPACT_ATOMS: atom_id res chain seq x y z
N MET A 1 14.41 4.38 17.09
CA MET A 1 13.14 4.73 16.43
C MET A 1 12.10 3.64 16.72
N ASN A 2 10.89 4.01 17.13
CA ASN A 2 9.82 3.04 17.43
C ASN A 2 9.48 2.21 16.17
N ILE A 3 9.13 0.92 16.36
CA ILE A 3 8.68 0.04 15.26
C ILE A 3 7.50 0.66 14.49
N MET A 4 6.63 1.40 15.18
CA MET A 4 5.54 2.16 14.57
C MET A 4 6.05 3.16 13.54
N THR A 5 6.96 4.05 13.94
CA THR A 5 7.53 5.07 13.05
C THR A 5 8.24 4.46 11.85
N LYS A 6 9.00 3.37 12.06
CA LYS A 6 9.64 2.62 10.97
C LYS A 6 8.63 2.09 9.96
N ARG A 7 7.47 1.62 10.43
CA ARG A 7 6.42 1.08 9.57
C ARG A 7 5.74 2.17 8.74
N ILE A 8 5.54 3.36 9.31
CA ILE A 8 5.01 4.52 8.57
C ILE A 8 5.98 4.91 7.46
N LEU A 9 7.26 5.05 7.79
CA LEU A 9 8.26 5.43 6.80
C LEU A 9 8.41 4.34 5.72
N ALA A 10 8.39 3.06 6.11
CA ALA A 10 8.34 1.95 5.16
C ALA A 10 7.13 2.04 4.23
N PHE A 11 5.96 2.41 4.76
CA PHE A 11 4.75 2.63 3.96
C PHE A 11 4.91 3.78 2.97
N PHE A 12 5.44 4.93 3.39
CA PHE A 12 5.70 6.05 2.46
C PHE A 12 6.74 5.69 1.39
N VAL A 13 7.78 4.95 1.74
CA VAL A 13 8.77 4.48 0.77
C VAL A 13 8.13 3.51 -0.24
N ASP A 14 7.34 2.54 0.23
CA ASP A 14 6.60 1.62 -0.65
C ASP A 14 5.68 2.40 -1.62
N ASN A 15 4.99 3.44 -1.14
CA ASN A 15 4.17 4.32 -1.98
C ASN A 15 4.99 5.00 -3.06
N LEU A 16 6.09 5.65 -2.67
CA LEU A 16 6.94 6.38 -3.61
C LEU A 16 7.46 5.46 -4.70
N ILE A 17 7.84 4.23 -4.35
CA ILE A 17 8.28 3.22 -5.33
C ILE A 17 7.15 2.89 -6.31
N VAL A 18 5.94 2.60 -5.82
CA VAL A 18 4.81 2.23 -6.69
C VAL A 18 4.41 3.41 -7.58
N VAL A 19 4.32 4.62 -7.03
CA VAL A 19 3.99 5.83 -7.79
C VAL A 19 5.07 6.15 -8.82
N PHE A 20 6.35 5.98 -8.49
CA PHE A 20 7.45 6.17 -9.43
C PHE A 20 7.37 5.18 -10.60
N ILE A 21 7.19 3.89 -10.30
CA ILE A 21 7.04 2.84 -11.33
C ILE A 21 5.82 3.13 -12.22
N PHE A 22 4.68 3.47 -11.61
CA PHE A 22 3.47 3.82 -12.33
C PHE A 22 3.69 5.05 -13.23
N SER A 23 4.28 6.12 -12.71
CA SER A 23 4.55 7.34 -13.48
C SER A 23 5.46 7.07 -14.66
N LEU A 24 6.50 6.25 -14.46
CA LEU A 24 7.44 5.89 -15.53
C LEU A 24 6.73 5.10 -16.64
N LEU A 25 5.94 4.09 -16.27
CA LEU A 25 5.19 3.30 -17.26
C LEU A 25 4.06 4.09 -17.92
N ASN A 26 3.40 4.96 -17.18
CA ASN A 26 2.38 5.86 -17.72
C ASN A 26 2.97 6.79 -18.77
N SER A 27 4.20 7.29 -18.56
CA SER A 27 4.89 8.14 -19.55
C SER A 27 5.23 7.40 -20.85
N LEU A 28 5.42 6.08 -20.79
CA LEU A 28 5.79 5.25 -21.95
C LEU A 28 4.57 4.71 -22.70
N PHE A 29 3.51 4.35 -21.97
CA PHE A 29 2.37 3.59 -22.51
C PHE A 29 1.04 4.35 -22.45
N ASN A 30 1.02 5.55 -21.86
CA ASN A 30 -0.19 6.35 -21.64
C ASN A 30 -1.32 5.53 -21.00
N LEU A 31 -1.07 5.05 -19.78
CA LEU A 31 -1.93 4.11 -19.04
C LEU A 31 -3.17 4.78 -18.41
N GLU A 32 -3.31 6.11 -18.49
CA GLU A 32 -4.50 6.81 -18.01
C GLU A 32 -5.70 6.47 -18.91
N TYR A 33 -6.73 5.84 -18.31
CA TYR A 33 -7.86 5.33 -19.08
C TYR A 33 -8.77 6.44 -19.59
N ASN A 34 -9.20 7.35 -18.71
CA ASN A 34 -10.11 8.47 -19.02
C ASN A 34 -10.12 9.51 -17.88
N THR A 35 -10.29 10.78 -18.26
CA THR A 35 -10.73 11.87 -17.38
C THR A 35 -12.23 12.07 -17.53
N TYR A 36 -12.96 11.97 -16.42
CA TYR A 36 -14.38 12.29 -16.37
C TYR A 36 -14.56 13.64 -15.68
N ASP A 37 -15.27 14.53 -16.34
CA ASP A 37 -15.64 15.82 -15.78
C ASP A 37 -17.02 15.68 -15.13
N PHE A 38 -17.10 15.92 -13.83
CA PHE A 38 -18.33 15.93 -13.05
C PHE A 38 -18.62 17.35 -12.59
N GLU A 39 -19.77 17.89 -12.99
CA GLU A 39 -20.23 19.18 -12.51
C GLU A 39 -21.02 18.99 -11.21
N MET A 40 -20.53 19.57 -10.12
CA MET A 40 -21.23 19.62 -8.84
C MET A 40 -21.02 20.98 -8.18
N PHE A 41 -22.12 21.60 -7.72
CA PHE A 41 -22.09 22.91 -7.05
C PHE A 41 -21.38 24.02 -7.86
N ASN A 42 -21.67 24.13 -9.16
CA ASN A 42 -21.02 25.05 -10.10
C ASN A 42 -19.48 24.89 -10.21
N ASN A 43 -18.93 23.77 -9.76
CA ASN A 43 -17.53 23.42 -9.90
C ASN A 43 -17.38 22.20 -10.80
N ILE A 44 -16.39 22.24 -11.69
CA ILE A 44 -16.02 21.11 -12.54
C ILE A 44 -14.96 20.29 -11.82
N TRP A 45 -15.35 19.09 -11.38
CA TRP A 45 -14.47 18.11 -10.77
C TRP A 45 -13.92 17.17 -11.84
N LYS A 46 -12.60 17.13 -11.99
CA LYS A 46 -11.93 16.19 -12.91
C LYS A 46 -11.53 14.92 -12.17
N VAL A 47 -12.19 13.81 -12.48
CA VAL A 47 -11.88 12.50 -11.92
C VAL A 47 -11.05 11.72 -12.93
N LYS A 48 -9.80 11.43 -12.57
CA LYS A 48 -8.91 10.56 -13.33
C LYS A 48 -9.05 9.12 -12.86
N VAL A 49 -9.45 8.23 -13.76
CA VAL A 49 -9.45 6.79 -13.49
C VAL A 49 -8.11 6.21 -13.93
N THR A 50 -7.37 5.63 -12.97
CA THR A 50 -6.03 5.07 -13.22
C THR A 50 -5.93 3.62 -12.77
N PRO A 51 -5.17 2.76 -13.48
CA PRO A 51 -4.91 1.38 -13.05
C PRO A 51 -3.94 1.28 -11.86
N ILE A 52 -3.62 2.37 -11.16
CA ILE A 52 -2.59 2.39 -10.12
C ILE A 52 -2.82 1.34 -9.02
N ILE A 53 -4.08 0.96 -8.77
CA ILE A 53 -4.40 -0.09 -7.80
C ILE A 53 -3.84 -1.46 -8.20
N LEU A 54 -3.78 -1.77 -9.49
CA LEU A 54 -3.18 -3.01 -10.00
C LEU A 54 -1.68 -3.02 -9.73
N PHE A 55 -1.01 -1.86 -9.81
CA PHE A 55 0.41 -1.74 -9.47
C PHE A 55 0.67 -2.00 -7.99
N TYR A 56 -0.17 -1.45 -7.10
CA TYR A 56 -0.09 -1.78 -5.67
C TYR A 56 -0.30 -3.28 -5.42
N LEU A 57 -1.30 -3.88 -6.06
CA LEU A 57 -1.59 -5.30 -5.93
C LEU A 57 -0.40 -6.15 -6.35
N ILE A 58 0.13 -5.92 -7.56
CA ILE A 58 1.28 -6.65 -8.11
C ILE A 58 2.49 -6.47 -7.19
N TYR A 59 2.80 -5.24 -6.78
CA TYR A 59 3.94 -4.94 -5.92
C TYR A 59 3.88 -5.69 -4.57
N PHE A 60 2.74 -5.68 -3.90
CA PHE A 60 2.61 -6.36 -2.61
C PHE A 60 2.55 -7.88 -2.75
N ILE A 61 1.87 -8.41 -3.78
CA ILE A 61 1.84 -9.86 -4.03
C ILE A 61 3.26 -10.36 -4.32
N LEU A 62 4.02 -9.68 -5.19
CA LEU A 62 5.41 -10.05 -5.46
C LEU A 62 6.27 -10.00 -4.19
N SER A 63 6.10 -8.98 -3.36
CA SER A 63 6.83 -8.87 -2.08
C SER A 63 6.45 -9.98 -1.09
N ASP A 64 5.16 -10.36 -1.05
CA ASP A 64 4.65 -11.41 -0.18
C ASP A 64 5.11 -12.81 -0.66
N LEU A 65 5.14 -13.07 -1.97
CA LEU A 65 5.59 -14.34 -2.55
C LEU A 65 7.11 -14.51 -2.53
N LEU A 66 7.86 -13.50 -2.98
CA LEU A 66 9.31 -13.61 -3.17
C LEU A 66 10.10 -13.34 -1.90
N ASN A 67 9.59 -12.48 -1.02
CA ASN A 67 10.34 -11.98 0.13
C ASN A 67 9.60 -12.14 1.46
N LYS A 68 8.68 -13.12 1.54
CA LYS A 68 7.92 -13.46 2.77
C LYS A 68 7.22 -12.24 3.39
N GLY A 69 6.81 -11.29 2.56
CA GLY A 69 6.09 -10.07 2.93
C GLY A 69 6.95 -8.91 3.42
N ILE A 70 8.25 -8.98 3.17
CA ILE A 70 9.19 -7.88 3.33
C ILE A 70 9.21 -7.09 2.00
N THR A 71 8.54 -5.93 2.00
CA THR A 71 8.61 -4.95 0.91
C THR A 71 9.94 -4.19 0.95
N LEU A 72 10.26 -3.45 -0.12
CA LEU A 72 11.50 -2.66 -0.18
C LEU A 72 11.57 -1.63 0.95
N GLY A 73 10.47 -0.93 1.26
CA GLY A 73 10.43 -0.02 2.40
C GLY A 73 10.70 -0.73 3.72
N LYS A 74 10.09 -1.91 3.94
CA LYS A 74 10.34 -2.69 5.17
C LYS A 74 11.77 -3.22 5.24
N PHE A 75 12.36 -3.60 4.12
CA PHE A 75 13.74 -4.03 4.03
C PHE A 75 14.68 -2.90 4.48
N LEU A 76 14.48 -1.69 3.96
CA LEU A 76 15.26 -0.50 4.34
C LEU A 76 15.21 -0.19 5.85
N PHE A 77 14.03 -0.35 6.46
CA PHE A 77 13.85 -0.11 7.90
C PHE A 77 14.09 -1.33 8.80
N ARG A 78 14.54 -2.45 8.22
CA ARG A 78 14.82 -3.72 8.91
C ARG A 78 13.60 -4.25 9.68
N ILE A 79 12.44 -4.25 9.04
CA ILE A 79 11.18 -4.77 9.61
C ILE A 79 10.90 -6.16 9.06
N LYS A 80 10.64 -7.12 9.96
CA LYS A 80 10.23 -8.47 9.62
C LYS A 80 8.73 -8.66 9.87
N VAL A 81 8.10 -9.48 9.03
CA VAL A 81 6.72 -9.95 9.21
C VAL A 81 6.78 -11.42 9.59
N ASN A 82 6.13 -11.79 10.69
CA ASN A 82 5.96 -13.20 11.07
C ASN A 82 4.54 -13.64 10.72
N ALA A 83 4.38 -14.25 9.55
CA ALA A 83 3.12 -14.80 9.06
C ALA A 83 3.36 -16.07 8.22
N SER A 84 2.38 -16.98 8.22
CA SER A 84 2.39 -18.14 7.33
C SER A 84 2.05 -17.75 5.89
N GLU A 85 2.49 -18.52 4.90
CA GLU A 85 2.31 -18.23 3.46
C GLU A 85 0.83 -17.98 3.09
N LYS A 86 -0.10 -18.81 3.58
CA LYS A 86 -1.54 -18.63 3.36
C LYS A 86 -2.07 -17.29 3.90
N LYS A 87 -1.48 -16.76 4.97
CA LYS A 87 -1.84 -15.46 5.54
C LYS A 87 -1.21 -14.29 4.76
N LEU A 88 -0.09 -14.50 4.08
CA LEU A 88 0.58 -13.45 3.30
C LEU A 88 -0.28 -13.00 2.11
N ILE A 89 -0.83 -13.89 1.30
CA ILE A 89 -1.68 -13.49 0.15
C ILE A 89 -2.91 -12.68 0.61
N LYS A 90 -3.60 -13.15 1.66
CA LYS A 90 -4.74 -12.43 2.25
C LYS A 90 -4.31 -11.05 2.77
N ARG A 91 -3.11 -10.95 3.33
CA ARG A 91 -2.52 -9.71 3.82
C ARG A 91 -2.26 -8.72 2.68
N SER A 92 -1.76 -9.16 1.54
CA SER A 92 -1.61 -8.33 0.33
C SER A 92 -2.93 -7.74 -0.15
N ILE A 93 -4.00 -8.54 -0.17
CA ILE A 93 -5.32 -8.08 -0.60
C ILE A 93 -5.85 -7.01 0.36
N ILE A 94 -5.84 -7.29 1.68
CA ILE A 94 -6.30 -6.31 2.68
C ILE A 94 -5.44 -5.04 2.63
N LYS A 95 -4.12 -5.18 2.46
CA LYS A 95 -3.20 -4.04 2.34
C LYS A 95 -3.58 -3.19 1.12
N THR A 96 -3.82 -3.81 -0.03
CA THR A 96 -4.23 -3.13 -1.27
C THR A 96 -5.58 -2.44 -1.12
N LEU A 97 -6.56 -3.09 -0.49
CA LEU A 97 -7.84 -2.43 -0.16
C LEU A 97 -7.66 -1.24 0.79
N SER A 98 -6.76 -1.37 1.77
CA SER A 98 -6.43 -0.28 2.70
C SER A 98 -5.84 0.94 1.99
N TYR A 99 -5.22 0.76 0.82
CA TYR A 99 -4.74 1.86 -0.02
C TYR A 99 -5.87 2.61 -0.74
N LEU A 100 -6.95 1.94 -1.15
CA LEU A 100 -8.11 2.61 -1.75
C LEU A 100 -8.78 3.57 -0.76
N ILE A 101 -8.81 3.18 0.50
CA ILE A 101 -9.42 3.93 1.59
C ILE A 101 -8.36 4.52 2.53
N LEU A 102 -7.25 5.02 1.98
CA LEU A 102 -6.10 5.51 2.74
C LEU A 102 -6.46 6.49 3.87
N PRO A 103 -7.36 7.49 3.68
CA PRO A 103 -7.78 8.36 4.78
C PRO A 103 -8.42 7.57 5.94
N ILE A 104 -9.28 6.61 5.62
CA ILE A 104 -9.94 5.73 6.60
C ILE A 104 -8.92 4.82 7.27
N THR A 105 -7.96 4.27 6.51
CA THR A 105 -6.88 3.44 7.03
C THR A 105 -6.00 4.19 8.03
N LEU A 106 -5.70 5.46 7.76
CA LEU A 106 -4.94 6.30 8.69
C LEU A 106 -5.72 6.55 9.98
N ILE A 107 -7.01 6.87 9.89
CA ILE A 107 -7.88 7.02 11.07
C ILE A 107 -7.94 5.73 11.88
N PHE A 108 -8.21 4.59 11.21
CA PHE A 108 -8.23 3.27 11.83
C PHE A 108 -6.92 2.99 12.57
N TRP A 109 -5.80 3.33 11.94
CA TRP A 109 -4.48 3.11 12.51
C TRP A 109 -4.20 3.99 13.74
N ILE A 110 -4.62 5.26 13.74
CA ILE A 110 -4.52 6.16 14.90
C ILE A 110 -5.34 5.61 16.09
N VAL A 111 -6.57 5.13 15.82
CA VAL A 111 -7.47 4.64 16.87
C VAL A 111 -7.03 3.27 17.40
N MET A 112 -6.67 2.35 16.51
CA MET A 112 -6.42 0.95 16.86
C MET A 112 -4.94 0.63 17.13
N ASN A 113 -4.03 1.59 16.89
CA ASN A 113 -2.58 1.41 16.94
C ASN A 113 -2.07 0.20 16.13
N LYS A 114 -2.83 -0.24 15.12
CA LYS A 114 -2.52 -1.36 14.24
C LYS A 114 -3.02 -1.07 12.84
N LEU A 115 -2.28 -1.54 11.83
CA LEU A 115 -2.76 -1.47 10.45
C LEU A 115 -3.89 -2.50 10.23
N PRO A 116 -4.86 -2.24 9.34
CA PRO A 116 -5.99 -3.13 9.10
C PRO A 116 -5.56 -4.58 8.82
N GLN A 117 -4.59 -4.77 7.92
CA GLN A 117 -4.10 -6.10 7.55
C GLN A 117 -3.46 -6.88 8.72
N ASP A 118 -2.90 -6.20 9.72
CA ASP A 118 -2.30 -6.87 10.87
C ASP A 118 -3.35 -7.12 11.97
N TYR A 119 -4.34 -6.24 12.09
CA TYR A 119 -5.48 -6.40 12.99
C TYR A 119 -6.36 -7.59 12.58
N PHE A 120 -6.80 -7.63 11.33
CA PHE A 120 -7.71 -8.68 10.85
C PHE A 120 -7.06 -10.06 10.74
N LEU A 121 -5.74 -10.13 10.54
CA LEU A 121 -5.02 -11.41 10.35
C LEU A 121 -4.23 -11.87 11.57
N ASN A 122 -4.23 -11.07 12.66
CA ASN A 122 -3.43 -11.30 13.86
C ASN A 122 -1.95 -11.57 13.54
N ILE A 123 -1.34 -10.66 12.78
CA ILE A 123 0.06 -10.78 12.33
C ILE A 123 0.95 -9.90 13.19
N LYS A 124 2.09 -10.44 13.61
CA LYS A 124 3.12 -9.69 14.36
C LYS A 124 4.19 -9.18 13.41
N THR A 125 4.62 -7.95 13.65
CA THR A 125 5.74 -7.30 12.95
C THR A 125 6.78 -6.89 13.98
N GLU A 126 8.03 -7.21 13.71
CA GLU A 126 9.14 -7.07 14.66
C GLU A 126 10.33 -6.42 13.96
N ASN A 127 11.21 -5.78 14.74
CA ASN A 127 12.50 -5.33 14.23
C ASN A 127 13.42 -6.54 14.06
N ILE A 128 14.16 -6.56 12.96
CA ILE A 128 15.32 -7.44 12.81
C ILE A 128 16.40 -6.91 13.75
N LYS A 129 16.87 -7.75 14.68
CA LYS A 129 18.01 -7.46 15.56
C LYS A 129 19.29 -7.39 14.73
#